data_AF-A0AAV7RAP7-F1
#
_entry.id   AF-A0AAV7RAP7-F1
#
_cell.length_a   1.000
_cell.length_b   1.000
_cell.length_c   1.000
_cell.angle_alpha   90.00
_cell.angle_beta   90.00
_cell.angle_gamma   90.00
#
_symmetry.space_group_name_H-M   'P 1'
#
loop_
_entity.id
_entity.type
_entity.pdbx_description
1 polymer ?
#
loop_
_entity_poly.entity_id
_entity_poly.type
_entity_poly.pdbx_seq_one_letter_code
_entity_poly.pdbx_strand_id
1 'polypeptide(L)'
;MSCVIAVFELLRSNFPKTLEPIKRYLANTVEEDEEESKYEIFPWALGKNWRKLFPSFLKLKDQLWARIDYRAAVSRRCCEEVMAIAPMHYIWQRERSIHHSGAVRNYSKEDAPFPKGPSATPINCTICVHESIEEFEQSGFPFSFMC
;
A
#
# COMPACT_ATOMS: atom_id res chain seq x y z
N MET A 1 -2.13 0.84 -6.62
CA MET A 1 -2.50 0.46 -5.22
C MET A 1 -3.70 -0.45 -5.30
N SER A 2 -3.67 -1.61 -4.64
CA SER A 2 -4.75 -2.59 -4.73
C SER A 2 -6.09 -1.99 -4.27
N CYS A 3 -7.16 -2.26 -5.04
CA CYS A 3 -8.52 -1.77 -4.76
C CYS A 3 -8.92 -1.94 -3.29
N VAL A 4 -8.47 -3.01 -2.64
CA VAL A 4 -8.76 -3.34 -1.23
C VAL A 4 -8.33 -2.23 -0.26
N ILE A 5 -7.15 -1.64 -0.44
CA ILE A 5 -6.65 -0.61 0.50
C ILE A 5 -7.42 0.69 0.33
N ALA A 6 -7.66 1.12 -0.92
CA ALA A 6 -8.45 2.31 -1.21
C ALA A 6 -9.91 2.16 -0.74
N VAL A 7 -10.46 0.95 -0.88
CA VAL A 7 -11.78 0.57 -0.38
C VAL A 7 -11.82 0.58 1.14
N PHE A 8 -10.77 0.12 1.83
CA PHE A 8 -10.64 0.21 3.28
C PHE A 8 -10.51 1.65 3.80
N GLU A 9 -9.82 2.51 3.05
CA GLU A 9 -9.67 3.94 3.35
C GLU A 9 -11.01 4.68 3.24
N LEU A 10 -11.84 4.33 2.24
CA LEU A 10 -13.12 5.00 1.97
C LEU A 10 -14.34 4.42 2.70
N LEU A 11 -14.43 3.10 2.92
CA LEU A 11 -15.65 2.47 3.48
C LEU A 11 -15.82 2.63 4.99
N ARG A 12 -14.76 2.94 5.73
CA ARG A 12 -14.78 2.89 7.20
C ARG A 12 -14.66 4.27 7.83
N SER A 13 -15.68 5.08 7.55
CA SER A 13 -15.93 6.40 8.14
C SER A 13 -16.21 6.38 9.66
N ASN A 14 -16.41 5.21 10.26
CA ASN A 14 -16.71 5.05 11.68
C ASN A 14 -15.49 4.85 12.60
N PHE A 15 -14.27 4.86 12.06
CA PHE A 15 -13.06 4.67 12.87
C PHE A 15 -12.31 5.99 13.05
N PRO A 16 -11.81 6.28 14.27
CA PRO A 16 -11.03 7.47 14.53
C PRO A 16 -9.78 7.50 13.63
N LYS A 17 -9.38 8.71 13.19
CA LYS A 17 -8.20 8.93 12.33
C LYS A 17 -6.92 8.35 12.92
N THR A 18 -6.83 8.21 14.24
CA THR A 18 -5.70 7.57 14.94
C THR A 18 -5.49 6.11 14.56
N LEU A 19 -6.50 5.42 14.01
CA LEU A 19 -6.40 4.03 13.56
C LEU A 19 -6.04 3.89 12.08
N GLU A 20 -5.85 4.99 11.36
CA GLU A 20 -5.55 4.98 9.92
C GLU A 20 -4.32 4.13 9.54
N PRO A 21 -3.17 4.22 10.23
CA PRO A 21 -2.03 3.40 9.89
C PRO A 21 -2.28 1.90 10.15
N ILE A 22 -3.10 1.59 11.16
CA ILE A 22 -3.48 0.22 11.51
C ILE A 22 -4.43 -0.36 10.44
N LYS A 23 -5.38 0.44 9.96
CA LYS A 23 -6.27 0.06 8.84
C LYS A 23 -5.46 -0.28 7.60
N ARG A 24 -4.50 0.58 7.24
CA ARG A 24 -3.63 0.39 6.07
C ARG A 24 -2.75 -0.85 6.22
N TYR A 25 -2.21 -1.09 7.41
CA TYR A 25 -1.42 -2.29 7.71
C TYR A 25 -2.26 -3.58 7.62
N LEU A 26 -3.48 -3.57 8.15
CA LEU A 26 -4.40 -4.71 8.06
C LEU A 26 -4.79 -5.00 6.60
N ALA A 27 -5.10 -3.97 5.82
CA ALA A 27 -5.44 -4.12 4.41
C ALA A 27 -4.26 -4.69 3.60
N ASN A 28 -3.04 -4.20 3.84
CA ASN A 28 -1.83 -4.76 3.21
C ASN A 28 -1.59 -6.22 3.64
N THR A 29 -1.75 -6.56 4.93
CA THR A 29 -1.60 -7.94 5.42
C THR A 29 -2.59 -8.94 4.80
N VAL A 30 -3.74 -8.47 4.33
CA VAL A 30 -4.79 -9.32 3.74
C VAL A 30 -4.64 -9.49 2.24
N GLU A 31 -4.04 -8.51 1.56
CA GLU A 31 -3.95 -8.50 0.10
C GLU A 31 -2.55 -8.83 -0.44
N GLU A 32 -1.49 -8.45 0.27
CA GLU A 32 -0.12 -8.71 -0.14
C GLU A 32 0.41 -9.98 0.55
N ASP A 33 0.86 -10.94 -0.26
CA ASP A 33 1.58 -12.12 0.21
C ASP A 33 3.01 -11.76 0.67
N GLU A 34 3.56 -10.63 0.23
CA GLU A 34 4.92 -10.19 0.56
C GLU A 34 5.00 -9.65 1.99
N GLU A 35 5.74 -10.36 2.84
CA GLU A 35 5.72 -10.11 4.27
C GLU A 35 6.63 -8.94 4.72
N GLU A 36 7.55 -8.51 3.87
CA GLU A 36 8.63 -7.59 4.24
C GLU A 36 8.28 -6.13 3.93
N SER A 37 7.60 -5.88 2.80
CA SER A 37 7.22 -4.52 2.37
C SER A 37 6.22 -3.86 3.33
N LYS A 38 5.45 -4.65 4.09
CA LYS A 38 4.51 -4.13 5.11
C LYS A 38 5.20 -3.42 6.28
N TYR A 39 6.48 -3.69 6.53
CA TYR A 39 7.23 -3.09 7.65
C TYR A 39 7.60 -1.62 7.41
N GLU A 40 7.56 -1.13 6.18
CA GLU A 40 7.72 0.30 5.84
C GLU A 40 6.65 1.19 6.48
N ILE A 41 5.50 0.61 6.85
CA ILE A 41 4.43 1.34 7.54
C ILE A 41 4.88 1.75 8.95
N PHE A 42 5.76 0.99 9.61
CA PHE A 42 6.09 1.24 11.01
C PHE A 42 6.87 2.53 11.26
N PRO A 43 7.96 2.85 10.53
CA PRO A 43 8.62 4.15 10.72
C PRO A 43 7.70 5.33 10.39
N TRP A 44 6.80 5.17 9.41
CA TRP A 44 5.81 6.19 9.04
C TRP A 44 4.76 6.41 10.13
N ALA A 45 4.25 5.34 10.72
CA ALA A 45 3.15 5.39 11.69
C ALA A 45 3.61 5.66 13.14
N LEU A 46 4.78 5.13 13.52
CA LEU A 46 5.25 5.09 14.90
C LEU A 46 6.53 5.93 15.11
N GLY A 47 7.10 6.50 14.05
CA GLY A 47 8.31 7.31 14.10
C GLY A 47 9.58 6.51 14.39
N LYS A 48 10.65 7.20 14.80
CA LYS A 48 12.00 6.61 14.98
C LYS A 48 12.06 5.48 16.02
N ASN A 49 11.15 5.49 17.01
CA ASN A 49 11.07 4.50 18.07
C ASN A 49 10.11 3.33 17.75
N TRP A 50 9.75 3.15 16.48
CA TRP A 50 8.81 2.13 16.04
C TRP A 50 9.15 0.71 16.54
N ARG A 51 10.44 0.37 16.67
CA ARG A 51 10.89 -0.94 17.18
C ARG A 51 10.42 -1.27 18.60
N LYS A 52 10.15 -0.25 19.42
CA LYS A 52 9.60 -0.45 20.77
C LYS A 52 8.07 -0.44 20.77
N LEU A 53 7.46 0.20 19.79
CA LEU A 53 6.02 0.45 19.71
C LEU A 53 5.28 -0.57 18.82
N PHE A 54 5.99 -1.29 17.95
CA PHE A 54 5.39 -2.25 17.01
C PHE A 54 4.57 -3.36 17.71
N PRO A 55 4.95 -3.91 18.89
CA PRO A 55 4.14 -4.95 19.51
C PRO A 55 2.77 -4.43 19.93
N SER A 56 2.71 -3.22 20.48
CA SER A 56 1.45 -2.55 20.82
C SER A 56 0.62 -2.23 19.58
N PHE A 57 1.27 -1.84 18.48
CA PHE A 57 0.61 -1.60 17.20
C PHE A 57 -0.06 -2.87 16.65
N LEU A 58 0.63 -4.01 16.69
CA LEU A 58 0.07 -5.29 16.25
C LEU A 58 -1.13 -5.71 17.12
N LYS A 59 -1.07 -5.47 18.43
CA LYS A 59 -2.23 -5.71 19.31
C LYS A 59 -3.44 -4.87 18.92
N LEU A 60 -3.24 -3.60 18.56
CA LEU A 60 -4.32 -2.74 18.08
C LEU A 60 -4.87 -3.19 16.72
N LYS A 61 -4.01 -3.71 15.83
CA LYS A 61 -4.42 -4.36 14.58
C LYS A 61 -5.33 -5.55 14.85
N ASP A 62 -4.96 -6.44 15.77
CA ASP A 62 -5.78 -7.61 16.09
C ASP A 62 -7.12 -7.22 16.72
N GLN A 63 -7.13 -6.21 17.60
CA GLN A 63 -8.36 -5.65 18.15
C GLN A 63 -9.27 -5.04 17.06
N LEU A 64 -8.68 -4.31 16.10
CA LEU A 64 -9.42 -3.78 14.97
C LEU A 64 -9.98 -4.92 14.11
N TRP A 65 -9.19 -5.95 13.85
CA TRP A 65 -9.60 -7.09 13.05
C TRP A 65 -10.74 -7.88 13.71
N ALA A 66 -10.68 -8.08 15.02
CA ALA A 66 -11.76 -8.67 15.80
C ALA A 66 -13.03 -7.81 15.80
N ARG A 67 -12.92 -6.48 15.87
CA ARG A 67 -14.07 -5.55 15.80
C ARG A 67 -14.80 -5.57 14.46
N ILE A 68 -14.16 -6.08 13.42
CA ILE A 68 -14.75 -6.20 12.09
C ILE A 68 -15.16 -7.65 11.77
N ASP A 69 -15.33 -8.47 12.81
CA ASP A 69 -15.66 -9.91 12.75
C ASP A 69 -14.70 -10.70 11.88
N TYR A 70 -13.43 -10.27 11.87
CA TYR A 70 -12.38 -10.82 11.02
C TYR A 70 -12.63 -10.68 9.51
N ARG A 71 -13.66 -9.92 9.10
CA ARG A 71 -14.05 -9.70 7.69
C ARG A 71 -13.24 -8.56 7.08
N ALA A 72 -11.99 -8.87 6.73
CA ALA A 72 -11.09 -7.93 6.07
C ALA A 72 -10.98 -8.15 4.55
N ALA A 73 -11.39 -9.32 4.05
CA ALA A 73 -11.50 -9.54 2.61
C ALA A 73 -12.75 -8.85 2.04
N VAL A 74 -12.59 -8.20 0.90
CA VAL A 74 -13.68 -7.56 0.13
C VAL A 74 -13.77 -8.19 -1.25
N SER A 75 -14.98 -8.38 -1.75
CA SER A 75 -15.18 -8.86 -3.13
C SER A 75 -14.87 -7.74 -4.12
N ARG A 76 -14.51 -8.12 -5.36
CA ARG A 76 -14.35 -7.17 -6.46
C ARG A 76 -15.58 -6.27 -6.64
N ARG A 77 -16.77 -6.85 -6.56
CA ARG A 77 -18.04 -6.11 -6.66
C ARG A 77 -18.17 -5.04 -5.57
N CYS A 78 -17.81 -5.36 -4.33
CA CYS A 78 -17.80 -4.37 -3.24
C CYS A 78 -16.82 -3.22 -3.54
N CYS A 79 -15.66 -3.51 -4.13
CA CYS A 79 -14.74 -2.47 -4.57
C CYS A 79 -15.35 -1.57 -5.66
N GLU A 80 -16.00 -2.16 -6.67
CA GLU A 80 -16.66 -1.42 -7.75
C GLU A 80 -17.79 -0.51 -7.22
N GLU A 81 -18.59 -1.01 -6.28
CA GLU A 81 -19.64 -0.22 -5.62
C GLU A 81 -19.07 0.99 -4.88
N VAL A 82 -17.91 0.86 -4.22
CA VAL A 82 -17.23 1.98 -3.54
C VAL A 82 -16.60 2.97 -4.51
N MET A 83 -15.96 2.47 -5.57
CA MET A 83 -15.42 3.31 -6.63
C MET A 83 -16.53 4.16 -7.29
N ALA A 84 -17.73 3.59 -7.43
CA ALA A 84 -18.90 4.31 -7.95
C ALA A 84 -19.41 5.43 -7.02
N ILE A 85 -19.13 5.39 -5.71
CA ILE A 85 -19.51 6.46 -4.77
C ILE A 85 -18.69 7.73 -5.02
N ALA A 86 -17.40 7.59 -5.34
CA ALA A 86 -16.50 8.71 -5.54
C ALA A 86 -15.61 8.50 -6.78
N PRO A 87 -16.17 8.44 -7.99
CA PRO A 87 -15.43 8.00 -9.19
C PRO A 87 -14.29 8.94 -9.57
N MET A 88 -14.35 10.21 -9.16
CA MET A 88 -13.32 11.22 -9.42
C MET A 88 -12.26 11.33 -8.33
N HIS A 89 -12.25 10.44 -7.33
CA HIS A 89 -11.23 10.47 -6.29
C HIS A 89 -9.86 10.07 -6.86
N TYR A 90 -8.83 10.88 -6.64
CA TYR A 90 -7.48 10.69 -7.21
C TYR A 90 -6.83 9.35 -6.85
N ILE A 91 -7.29 8.68 -5.79
CA ILE A 91 -6.76 7.37 -5.38
C ILE A 91 -7.02 6.29 -6.42
N TRP A 92 -8.05 6.43 -7.24
CA TRP A 92 -8.41 5.49 -8.30
C TRP A 92 -7.50 5.58 -9.52
N GLN A 93 -6.76 6.69 -9.67
CA GLN A 93 -5.80 6.89 -10.74
C GLN A 93 -4.44 6.21 -10.46
N ARG A 94 -4.30 5.56 -9.30
CA ARG A 94 -3.05 4.88 -8.90
C ARG A 94 -2.92 3.51 -9.58
N GLU A 95 -2.33 3.51 -10.75
CA GLU A 95 -2.01 2.28 -11.48
C GLU A 95 -0.84 1.51 -10.84
N ARG A 96 -0.88 0.18 -10.94
CA ARG A 96 0.23 -0.72 -10.57
C ARG A 96 0.59 -1.45 -11.85
N SER A 97 1.84 -1.33 -12.31
CA SER A 97 2.27 -2.03 -13.53
C SER A 97 2.13 -3.54 -13.36
N ILE A 98 1.94 -4.24 -14.48
CA ILE A 98 1.70 -5.69 -14.49
C ILE A 98 2.90 -6.47 -13.94
N HIS A 99 4.13 -5.97 -14.13
CA HIS A 99 5.33 -6.62 -13.58
C HIS A 99 5.47 -6.46 -12.06
N HIS A 100 4.67 -5.57 -11.46
CA HIS A 100 4.46 -5.47 -10.01
C HIS A 100 3.19 -6.15 -9.54
N SER A 101 2.42 -6.73 -10.46
CA SER A 101 1.15 -7.39 -10.17
C SER A 101 1.36 -8.91 -10.17
N GLY A 102 1.33 -9.52 -8.98
CA GLY A 102 1.47 -10.96 -8.83
C GLY A 102 2.14 -11.34 -7.51
N ALA A 103 1.91 -12.58 -7.06
CA ALA A 103 2.58 -13.12 -5.88
C ALA A 103 3.98 -13.62 -6.27
N VAL A 104 4.96 -12.71 -6.32
CA VAL A 104 6.37 -13.07 -6.49
C VAL A 104 6.96 -13.32 -5.11
N ARG A 105 7.35 -14.58 -4.81
CA ARG A 105 7.99 -14.93 -3.54
C ARG A 105 9.50 -14.90 -3.71
N ASN A 106 10.15 -13.90 -3.11
CA ASN A 106 11.59 -13.91 -2.98
C ASN A 106 11.97 -14.68 -1.70
N TYR A 107 12.76 -15.75 -1.85
CA TYR A 107 13.20 -16.59 -0.72
C TYR A 107 14.59 -16.19 -0.19
N SER A 108 15.25 -15.22 -0.83
CA SER A 108 16.56 -14.69 -0.42
C SER A 108 16.39 -13.84 0.84
N LYS A 109 16.80 -14.35 2.01
CA LYS A 109 16.73 -13.60 3.28
C LYS A 109 17.75 -12.47 3.36
N GLU A 110 18.73 -12.46 2.47
CA GLU A 110 19.87 -11.55 2.51
C GLU A 110 19.52 -10.14 1.98
N ASP A 111 18.43 -10.02 1.20
CA ASP A 111 18.05 -8.80 0.49
C ASP A 111 16.86 -8.05 1.11
N ALA A 112 16.34 -8.51 2.26
CA ALA A 112 15.16 -7.92 2.90
C ALA A 112 15.41 -6.42 3.20
N PRO A 113 14.76 -5.49 2.48
CA PRO A 113 15.08 -4.08 2.60
C PRO A 113 14.65 -3.57 3.97
N PHE A 114 15.58 -2.95 4.69
CA PHE A 114 15.28 -2.30 5.95
C PHE A 114 14.28 -1.16 5.72
N PRO A 115 13.26 -0.99 6.59
CA PRO A 115 12.24 0.00 6.34
C PRO A 115 12.85 1.41 6.39
N LYS A 116 12.84 2.09 5.24
CA LYS A 116 13.56 3.35 5.00
C LYS A 116 12.83 4.56 5.61
N GLY A 117 11.51 4.44 5.80
CA GLY A 117 10.70 5.44 6.48
C GLY A 117 10.47 6.74 5.68
N PRO A 118 9.96 7.81 6.33
CA PRO A 118 9.40 8.97 5.64
C PRO A 118 10.40 9.88 4.94
N SER A 119 11.69 9.75 5.25
CA SER A 119 12.75 10.61 4.69
C SER A 119 13.46 9.97 3.49
N ALA A 120 13.03 8.81 3.04
CA ALA A 120 13.65 8.09 1.94
C ALA A 120 12.71 7.97 0.74
N THR A 121 13.28 8.02 -0.46
CA THR A 121 12.55 7.73 -1.70
C THR A 121 12.24 6.23 -1.78
N PRO A 122 11.08 5.85 -2.36
CA PRO A 122 10.75 4.45 -2.63
C PRO A 122 11.88 3.75 -3.37
N ILE A 123 11.99 2.43 -3.21
CA ILE A 123 12.92 1.63 -4.02
C ILE A 123 12.52 1.82 -5.48
N ASN A 124 13.45 2.29 -6.30
CA ASN A 124 13.19 2.48 -7.72
C ASN A 124 13.21 1.12 -8.43
N CYS A 125 12.15 0.81 -9.17
CA CYS A 125 12.10 -0.40 -10.00
C CYS A 125 12.72 -0.08 -11.36
N THR A 126 13.79 -0.80 -11.72
CA THR A 126 14.45 -0.65 -13.02
C THR A 126 13.51 -0.94 -14.18
N ILE A 127 12.55 -1.87 -14.02
CA ILE A 127 11.55 -2.19 -15.05
C ILE A 127 10.56 -1.03 -15.24
N CYS A 128 10.03 -0.44 -14.15
CA CYS A 128 9.20 0.77 -14.24
C CYS A 128 9.94 1.94 -14.90
N VAL A 129 11.23 2.12 -14.61
CA VAL A 129 12.04 3.16 -15.24
C VAL A 129 12.14 2.92 -16.74
N HIS A 130 12.38 1.67 -17.17
CA HIS A 130 12.44 1.34 -18.60
C HIS A 130 11.10 1.47 -19.31
N GLU A 131 10.00 0.99 -18.73
CA GLU A 131 8.64 1.18 -19.28
C GLU A 131 8.31 2.67 -19.45
N SER A 132 8.65 3.51 -18.46
CA SER A 132 8.42 4.96 -18.59
C SER A 132 9.21 5.56 -19.75
N ILE A 133 10.47 5.14 -19.96
CA ILE A 133 11.33 5.66 -21.04
C ILE A 133 10.79 5.24 -22.43
N GLU A 134 10.29 4.01 -22.57
CA GLU A 134 9.71 3.52 -23.83
C GLU A 134 8.38 4.22 -24.19
N GLU A 135 7.53 4.53 -23.21
CA GLU A 135 6.31 5.35 -23.43
C GLU A 135 6.64 6.79 -23.83
N PHE A 136 7.72 7.37 -23.32
CA PHE A 136 8.19 8.71 -23.70
C PHE A 136 8.78 8.74 -25.13
N GLU A 137 9.48 7.69 -25.56
CA GLU A 137 10.03 7.62 -26.92
C GLU A 137 8.94 7.44 -28.00
N GLN A 138 7.81 6.79 -27.69
CA GLN A 138 6.69 6.64 -28.62
C GLN A 138 5.74 7.84 -28.67
N SER A 139 5.72 8.69 -27.63
CA SER A 139 4.81 9.85 -27.54
C SER A 139 5.39 11.17 -28.05
N GLY A 140 6.71 11.26 -28.29
CA GLY A 140 7.33 12.39 -28.98
C GLY A 140 7.28 13.75 -28.26
N PHE A 141 7.11 13.78 -26.93
CA PHE A 141 7.09 15.03 -26.15
C PHE A 141 8.44 15.33 -25.45
N PRO A 142 8.89 16.60 -25.40
CA PRO A 142 10.20 16.95 -24.88
C PRO A 142 10.30 16.90 -23.35
N PHE A 143 11.52 16.60 -22.90
CA PHE A 143 12.05 16.27 -21.56
C PHE A 143 11.77 17.22 -20.37
N SER A 144 10.75 18.07 -20.38
CA SER A 144 10.67 19.20 -19.41
C SER A 144 9.82 18.98 -18.15
N PHE A 145 9.23 17.81 -17.90
CA PHE A 145 8.44 17.60 -16.68
C PHE A 145 8.87 16.35 -15.93
N MET A 146 9.99 16.49 -15.23
CA MET A 146 10.46 15.55 -14.23
C MET A 146 10.34 16.25 -12.89
N CYS A 147 9.30 15.92 -12.12
CA CYS A 147 9.15 16.30 -10.72
C CYS A 147 8.67 15.09 -9.93
#